data_AF-A0A0C2M139-F1
#
_entry.id   AF-A0A0C2M139-F1
#
_cell.length_a   1.000
_cell.length_b   1.000
_cell.length_c   1.000
_cell.angle_alpha   90.00
_cell.angle_beta   90.00
_cell.angle_gamma   90.00
#
_symmetry.space_group_name_H-M   'P 1'
#
loop_
_entity.id
_entity.type
_entity.pdbx_description
1 polymer ?
#
loop_
_entity_poly.entity_id
_entity_poly.type
_entity_poly.pdbx_seq_one_letter_code
_entity_poly.pdbx_strand_id
1 'polypeptide(L)'
;MKSLNDWRKIQESEQKSGKVKFKPRAVTMDEVQKHCKSDDCWIVLGNNVYEVTDFLEYHPGGPETILEYAGKDGTKAFIEVFTGLNQAHQYVNFVNLLSNRFVGVVRNSRS
;
A
#
# COMPACT_ATOMS: atom_id res chain seq x y z
N MET A 1 -2.27 -14.93 17.30
CA MET A 1 -2.99 -14.15 16.26
C MET A 1 -3.32 -12.79 16.84
N LYS A 2 -2.96 -11.70 16.15
CA LYS A 2 -3.37 -10.34 16.52
C LYS A 2 -4.75 -10.09 15.90
N SER A 3 -5.67 -9.52 16.69
CA SER A 3 -7.08 -9.27 16.34
C SER A 3 -7.28 -7.93 15.62
N LEU A 4 -8.44 -7.73 14.98
CA LEU A 4 -8.84 -6.42 14.42
C LEU A 4 -8.73 -5.26 15.43
N ASN A 5 -8.90 -5.55 16.72
CA ASN A 5 -8.74 -4.56 17.80
C ASN A 5 -7.28 -4.16 18.06
N ASP A 6 -6.32 -5.03 17.74
CA ASP A 6 -4.89 -4.73 17.85
C ASP A 6 -4.45 -3.80 16.73
N TRP A 7 -5.07 -3.92 15.56
CA TRP A 7 -4.84 -3.04 14.43
C TRP A 7 -5.36 -1.63 14.68
N ARG A 8 -6.54 -1.51 15.29
CA ARG A 8 -7.10 -0.22 15.71
C ARG A 8 -6.16 0.50 16.67
N LYS A 9 -5.49 -0.20 17.59
CA LYS A 9 -4.54 0.39 18.54
C LYS A 9 -3.23 0.83 17.88
N ILE A 10 -2.75 0.11 16.86
CA ILE A 10 -1.56 0.48 16.09
C ILE A 10 -1.87 1.69 15.19
N GLN A 11 -3.01 1.68 14.50
CA GLN A 11 -3.46 2.86 13.77
C GLN A 11 -3.67 4.06 14.69
N GLU A 12 -4.32 3.89 15.84
CA GLU A 12 -4.53 4.96 16.82
C GLU A 12 -3.20 5.50 17.39
N SER A 13 -2.18 4.66 17.58
CA SER A 13 -0.87 5.10 18.07
C SER A 13 -0.04 5.80 17.00
N GLU A 14 -0.05 5.31 15.76
CA GLU A 14 0.62 5.94 14.62
C GLU A 14 -0.07 7.26 14.20
N GLN A 15 -1.41 7.30 14.27
CA GLN A 15 -2.22 8.48 13.96
C GLN A 15 -2.15 9.53 15.08
N LYS A 16 -2.05 9.11 16.36
CA LYS A 16 -1.75 10.02 17.48
C LYS A 16 -0.39 10.70 17.38
N SER A 17 0.57 10.09 16.67
CA SER A 17 1.88 10.72 16.48
C SER A 17 1.84 11.87 15.47
N GLY A 18 0.81 11.96 14.61
CA GLY A 18 0.71 12.98 13.54
C GLY A 18 1.88 12.97 12.55
N LYS A 19 2.73 11.94 12.58
CA LYS A 19 3.95 11.82 11.76
C LYS A 19 3.67 10.90 10.58
N VAL A 20 3.58 11.48 9.39
CA VAL A 20 3.73 10.72 8.14
C VAL A 20 5.09 10.03 8.12
N LYS A 21 5.13 8.71 7.86
CA LYS A 21 6.37 7.91 7.82
C LYS A 21 7.30 8.38 6.70
N PHE A 22 6.71 8.89 5.61
CA PHE A 22 7.41 9.39 4.44
C PHE A 22 7.06 10.84 4.16
N LYS A 23 8.03 11.60 3.64
CA LYS A 23 7.78 12.90 3.02
C LYS A 23 7.45 12.67 1.53
N PRO A 24 6.24 12.98 1.06
CA PRO A 24 5.86 12.71 -0.33
C PRO A 24 6.79 13.36 -1.34
N ARG A 25 7.23 12.60 -2.34
CA ARG A 25 8.12 13.08 -3.41
C ARG A 25 7.85 12.42 -4.76
N ALA A 26 8.58 12.84 -5.79
CA ALA A 26 8.62 12.10 -7.05
C ALA A 26 9.44 10.81 -6.86
N VAL A 27 8.93 9.71 -7.44
CA VAL A 27 9.55 8.39 -7.42
C VAL A 27 9.60 7.87 -8.87
N THR A 28 10.66 7.16 -9.24
CA THR A 28 10.74 6.50 -10.55
C THR A 28 10.32 5.04 -10.43
N MET A 29 9.83 4.43 -11.51
CA MET A 29 9.53 2.98 -11.48
C MET A 29 10.77 2.13 -11.17
N ASP A 30 11.95 2.55 -11.62
CA ASP A 30 13.23 1.88 -11.29
C ASP A 30 13.55 1.91 -9.78
N GLU A 31 13.02 2.90 -9.06
CA GLU A 31 13.16 2.96 -7.62
C GLU A 31 12.15 2.02 -6.96
N VAL A 32 10.88 2.09 -7.38
CA VAL A 32 9.82 1.18 -6.89
C VAL A 32 10.25 -0.29 -7.02
N GLN A 33 10.85 -0.68 -8.15
CA GLN A 33 11.28 -2.07 -8.40
C GLN A 33 12.31 -2.61 -7.39
N LYS A 34 13.02 -1.75 -6.66
CA LYS A 34 13.97 -2.16 -5.62
C LYS A 34 13.26 -2.66 -4.36
N HIS A 35 12.03 -2.20 -4.14
CA HIS A 35 11.20 -2.51 -2.97
C HIS A 35 10.23 -3.65 -3.31
N CYS A 36 10.78 -4.82 -3.64
CA CYS A 36 10.06 -5.97 -4.17
C CYS A 36 10.06 -7.21 -3.23
N LYS A 37 10.32 -7.01 -1.93
CA LYS A 37 10.45 -8.11 -0.95
C LYS A 37 9.45 -7.98 0.18
N SER A 38 9.20 -9.06 0.91
CA SER A 38 8.25 -9.05 2.04
C SER A 38 8.68 -8.22 3.23
N ASP A 39 9.97 -7.93 3.38
CA ASP A 39 10.53 -7.02 4.37
C ASP A 39 10.77 -5.60 3.84
N ASP A 40 10.54 -5.37 2.54
CA ASP A 40 10.67 -4.08 1.86
C ASP A 40 9.79 -4.06 0.60
N CYS A 41 8.50 -3.77 0.79
CA CYS A 41 7.46 -3.92 -0.23
C CYS A 41 6.82 -2.58 -0.56
N TRP A 42 7.01 -2.09 -1.79
CA TRP A 42 6.24 -0.96 -2.32
C TRP A 42 5.32 -1.43 -3.44
N ILE A 43 4.17 -0.77 -3.57
CA ILE A 43 3.24 -0.99 -4.68
C ILE A 43 2.83 0.35 -5.28
N VAL A 44 2.50 0.34 -6.57
CA VAL A 44 1.89 1.47 -7.26
C VAL A 44 0.41 1.22 -7.47
N LEU A 45 -0.42 2.20 -7.08
CA LEU A 45 -1.85 2.24 -7.33
C LEU A 45 -2.21 3.59 -7.97
N GLY A 46 -2.70 3.56 -9.21
CA GLY A 46 -2.75 4.69 -10.11
C GLY A 46 -1.34 5.19 -10.39
N ASN A 47 -1.00 6.36 -9.84
CA ASN A 47 0.37 6.90 -9.87
C ASN A 47 0.97 7.02 -8.47
N ASN A 48 0.26 6.58 -7.43
CA ASN A 48 0.68 6.73 -6.05
C ASN A 48 1.50 5.53 -5.61
N VAL A 49 2.63 5.79 -4.96
CA VAL A 49 3.52 4.80 -4.38
C VAL A 49 3.20 4.67 -2.90
N TYR A 50 2.96 3.44 -2.45
CA TYR A 50 2.70 3.12 -1.05
C TYR A 50 3.71 2.07 -0.56
N GLU A 51 4.24 2.28 0.65
CA GLU A 51 5.03 1.28 1.35
C GLU A 51 4.09 0.42 2.21
N VAL A 52 4.08 -0.89 1.96
CA VAL A 52 3.06 -1.79 2.49
C VAL A 52 3.64 -2.96 3.31
N THR A 53 4.94 -2.95 3.62
CA THR A 53 5.63 -4.03 4.36
C THR A 53 4.88 -4.41 5.63
N ASP A 54 4.64 -3.42 6.50
CA ASP A 54 3.95 -3.64 7.78
C ASP A 54 2.48 -4.03 7.60
N PHE A 55 1.90 -3.80 6.43
CA PHE A 55 0.49 -4.08 6.12
C PHE A 55 0.26 -5.51 5.61
N LEU A 56 1.29 -6.16 5.06
CA LEU A 56 1.19 -7.49 4.44
C LEU A 56 0.49 -8.52 5.35
N GLU A 57 0.93 -8.62 6.61
CA GLU A 57 0.40 -9.61 7.57
C GLU A 57 -1.05 -9.32 8.02
N TYR A 58 -1.56 -8.13 7.75
CA TYR A 58 -2.89 -7.68 8.16
C TYR A 58 -3.89 -7.63 7.02
N HIS A 59 -3.44 -7.87 5.79
CA HIS A 59 -4.31 -7.88 4.63
C HIS A 59 -5.28 -9.07 4.71
N PRO A 60 -6.62 -8.86 4.75
CA PRO A 60 -7.59 -9.95 4.85
C PRO A 60 -7.55 -10.95 3.69
N GLY A 61 -7.08 -10.51 2.52
CA GLY A 61 -6.84 -11.36 1.36
C GLY A 61 -5.50 -12.12 1.40
N GLY A 62 -4.78 -12.10 2.53
CA GLY A 62 -3.47 -12.70 2.70
C GLY A 62 -2.32 -11.83 2.16
N PRO A 63 -1.10 -11.95 2.72
CA PRO A 63 0.07 -11.21 2.25
C PRO A 63 0.47 -11.55 0.82
N GLU A 64 0.25 -12.79 0.38
CA GLU A 64 0.63 -13.29 -0.95
C GLU A 64 0.01 -12.50 -2.10
N THR A 65 -1.23 -12.03 -1.93
CA THR A 65 -1.96 -11.26 -2.96
C THR A 65 -1.36 -9.88 -3.20
N ILE A 66 -0.78 -9.26 -2.17
CA ILE A 66 -0.04 -8.00 -2.30
C ILE A 66 1.37 -8.26 -2.83
N LEU A 67 2.03 -9.32 -2.34
CA LEU A 67 3.41 -9.66 -2.71
C LEU A 67 3.58 -9.98 -4.20
N GLU A 68 2.55 -10.45 -4.89
CA GLU A 68 2.54 -10.60 -6.35
C GLU A 68 2.90 -9.29 -7.09
N TYR A 69 2.53 -8.15 -6.48
CA TYR A 69 2.72 -6.79 -6.99
C TYR A 69 3.85 -6.04 -6.29
N ALA A 70 4.66 -6.70 -5.45
CA ALA A 70 5.80 -6.06 -4.80
C ALA A 70 6.77 -5.48 -5.84
N GLY A 71 7.06 -4.18 -5.73
CA GLY A 71 7.87 -3.42 -6.67
C GLY A 71 7.21 -3.13 -8.02
N LYS A 72 5.89 -3.31 -8.15
CA LYS A 72 5.15 -3.20 -9.42
C LYS A 72 3.92 -2.29 -9.32
N ASP A 73 3.34 -2.02 -10.49
CA ASP A 73 2.02 -1.42 -10.61
C ASP A 73 0.92 -2.48 -10.46
N GLY A 74 0.16 -2.38 -9.37
CA GLY A 74 -0.96 -3.25 -9.02
C GLY A 74 -2.32 -2.63 -9.31
N THR A 75 -2.38 -1.48 -10.00
CA THR A 75 -3.62 -0.70 -10.20
C THR A 75 -4.73 -1.53 -10.81
N LYS A 76 -4.42 -2.25 -11.88
CA LYS A 76 -5.42 -3.06 -12.60
C LYS A 76 -5.99 -4.16 -11.71
N ALA A 77 -5.12 -4.89 -11.01
CA ALA A 77 -5.53 -5.95 -10.10
C ALA A 77 -6.37 -5.40 -8.93
N PHE A 78 -5.97 -4.26 -8.36
CA PHE A 78 -6.73 -3.59 -7.33
C PHE A 78 -8.13 -3.17 -7.81
N ILE A 79 -8.23 -2.59 -9.01
CA ILE A 79 -9.51 -2.22 -9.62
C ILE A 79 -10.38 -3.46 -9.87
N GLU A 80 -9.82 -4.56 -10.40
CA GLU A 80 -10.57 -5.79 -10.65
C GLU A 80 -11.19 -6.37 -9.37
N VAL A 81 -10.50 -6.30 -8.23
CA VAL A 81 -11.08 -6.70 -6.94
C VAL A 81 -12.13 -5.69 -6.44
N PHE A 82 -11.97 -4.40 -6.77
CA PHE A 82 -12.91 -3.34 -6.38
C PHE A 82 -14.21 -3.37 -7.22
N THR A 83 -14.12 -3.62 -8.52
CA THR A 83 -15.24 -3.57 -9.47
C THR A 83 -15.79 -4.95 -9.85
N GLY A 84 -15.06 -6.02 -9.54
CA GLY A 84 -15.46 -7.40 -9.86
C GLY A 84 -16.52 -7.96 -8.91
N LEU A 85 -17.02 -9.15 -9.25
CA LEU A 85 -18.06 -9.89 -8.51
C LEU A 85 -17.72 -10.15 -7.03
N ASN A 86 -16.43 -10.05 -6.65
CA ASN A 86 -15.95 -10.34 -5.31
C ASN A 86 -15.97 -9.16 -4.34
N GLN A 87 -16.24 -7.91 -4.79
CA GLN A 87 -16.46 -6.67 -4.00
C GLN A 87 -15.64 -6.48 -2.70
N ALA A 88 -14.49 -7.14 -2.55
CA ALA A 88 -13.82 -7.28 -1.25
C ALA A 88 -13.30 -5.93 -0.71
N HIS A 89 -13.09 -4.96 -1.61
CA HIS A 89 -12.61 -3.63 -1.29
C HIS A 89 -13.69 -2.52 -1.36
N GLN A 90 -14.97 -2.86 -1.58
CA GLN A 90 -16.08 -1.91 -1.71
C GLN A 90 -16.16 -0.87 -0.56
N TYR A 91 -15.80 -1.29 0.66
CA TYR A 91 -15.85 -0.44 1.86
C TYR A 91 -14.47 -0.04 2.39
N VAL A 92 -13.40 -0.40 1.69
CA VAL A 92 -12.02 -0.11 2.11
C VAL A 92 -11.57 1.18 1.46
N ASN A 93 -11.47 2.23 2.28
CA ASN A 93 -10.81 3.47 1.86
C ASN A 93 -9.29 3.30 2.01
N PHE A 94 -8.65 2.72 0.98
CA PHE A 94 -7.21 2.48 0.96
C PHE A 94 -6.38 3.76 1.10
N VAL A 95 -6.90 4.90 0.62
CA VAL A 95 -6.23 6.21 0.74
C VAL A 95 -6.11 6.60 2.21
N ASN A 96 -7.17 6.42 3.00
CA ASN A 96 -7.12 6.67 4.45
C ASN A 96 -6.24 5.63 5.15
N LEU A 97 -6.40 4.36 4.79
CA LEU A 97 -5.70 3.22 5.38
C LEU A 97 -4.17 3.35 5.27
N LEU A 98 -3.71 3.79 4.09
CA LEU A 98 -2.29 3.91 3.73
C LEU A 98 -1.80 5.36 3.70
N SER A 99 -2.59 6.31 4.21
CA SER A 99 -2.25 7.75 4.20
C SER A 99 -0.88 8.05 4.82
N ASN A 100 -0.57 7.44 5.98
CA ASN A 100 0.72 7.58 6.66
C ASN A 100 1.89 6.85 5.97
N ARG A 101 1.59 6.00 4.99
CA ARG A 101 2.52 5.15 4.23
C ARG A 101 2.71 5.62 2.78
N PHE A 102 2.11 6.76 2.43
CA PHE A 102 2.26 7.35 1.10
C PHE A 102 3.68 7.87 0.89
N VAL A 103 4.41 7.23 -0.04
CA VAL A 103 5.80 7.55 -0.36
C VAL A 103 5.88 8.72 -1.35
N GLY A 104 4.96 8.77 -2.31
CA GLY A 104 5.04 9.75 -3.38
C GLY A 104 4.29 9.38 -4.64
N VAL A 105 4.58 10.09 -5.72
CA VAL A 105 3.95 9.88 -7.04
C VAL A 105 5.00 9.44 -8.05
N VAL A 106 4.67 8.41 -8.82
CA VAL A 106 5.49 7.98 -9.94
C VAL A 106 5.57 9.09 -10.97
N ARG A 107 6.80 9.50 -11.32
CA ARG A 107 7.07 10.37 -12.47
C ARG A 107 8.05 9.65 -13.38
N ASN A 108 7.57 9.25 -14.55
CA ASN A 108 8.49 8.86 -15.62
C ASN A 108 9.29 10.10 -16.03
N SER A 109 10.61 9.96 -16.08
CA SER A 109 11.50 10.89 -16.76
C SER A 109 10.88 11.16 -18.12
N ARG A 110 10.50 12.41 -18.40
CA ARG A 110 10.02 12.78 -19.74
C ARG A 110 11.12 12.34 -20.72
N SER A 111 10.78 11.39 -21.59
CA SER A 111 11.56 11.05 -22.77
C SER A 111 11.64 12.26 -23.68
#